data_AF-A0A852RDA9-F1
#
_entry.id   AF-A0A852RDA9-F1
#
_cell.length_a   1.000
_cell.length_b   1.000
_cell.length_c   1.000
_cell.angle_alpha   90.00
_cell.angle_beta   90.00
_cell.angle_gamma   90.00
#
_symmetry.space_group_name_H-M   'P 1'
#
loop_
_entity.id
_entity.type
_entity.pdbx_description
1 polymer ?
#
loop_
_entity_poly.entity_id
_entity_poly.type
_entity_poly.pdbx_seq_one_letter_code
_entity_poly.pdbx_strand_id
1 'polypeptide(L)'
;MTEAGEGRVGGEAETLDDRSRRPDWFHRGHPVFFPLAGFFTGMVAVIVVPGLYAAIIKWVAGYKRVEELFPFVLLMFVVPIGLLVPQHTRRFGRYMLLGMVATVLVVVGVGATVVWFLLNKDA
;
A
#
# COMPACT_ATOMS: atom_id res chain seq x y z
N MET A 1 13.69 -68.28 27.29
CA MET A 1 13.87 -67.61 26.00
C MET A 1 12.65 -66.73 25.78
N THR A 2 12.94 -65.48 25.42
CA THR A 2 12.17 -64.23 25.57
C THR A 2 10.78 -64.19 24.95
N GLU A 3 9.84 -63.56 25.68
CA GLU A 3 8.48 -63.22 25.25
C GLU A 3 8.41 -61.94 24.41
N ALA A 4 7.28 -61.80 23.71
CA ALA A 4 6.92 -60.78 22.74
C ALA A 4 6.84 -59.34 23.29
N GLY A 5 6.91 -58.37 22.37
CA GLY A 5 6.33 -57.04 22.56
C GLY A 5 7.18 -55.89 22.02
N GLU A 6 6.58 -55.14 21.09
CA GLU A 6 6.90 -53.73 20.75
C GLU A 6 8.25 -53.44 20.06
N GLY A 7 8.32 -52.65 18.99
CA GLY A 7 7.32 -51.83 18.34
C GLY A 7 7.84 -51.43 16.97
N ARG A 8 6.91 -51.23 16.04
CA ARG A 8 7.17 -50.52 14.79
C ARG A 8 7.56 -49.08 15.11
N VAL A 9 8.84 -48.82 15.37
CA VAL A 9 9.37 -47.46 15.46
C VAL A 9 10.23 -47.24 14.21
N GLY A 10 9.55 -47.09 13.09
CA GLY A 10 10.13 -46.68 11.82
C GLY A 10 9.25 -45.64 11.12
N GLY A 11 8.48 -44.87 11.90
CA GLY A 11 7.50 -43.90 11.40
C GLY A 11 7.54 -42.54 12.10
N GLU A 12 8.52 -42.25 12.95
CA GLU A 12 8.60 -40.97 13.69
C GLU A 12 9.89 -40.17 13.40
N ALA A 13 10.65 -40.54 12.38
CA ALA A 13 11.76 -39.72 11.88
C ALA A 13 11.33 -38.77 10.74
N GLU A 14 10.03 -38.58 10.51
CA GLU A 14 9.50 -37.73 9.43
C GLU A 14 8.61 -36.57 9.94
N THR A 15 8.75 -36.14 11.21
CA THR A 15 7.85 -35.10 11.77
C THR A 15 8.51 -33.95 12.53
N LEU A 16 9.85 -33.87 12.53
CA LEU A 16 10.59 -32.79 13.19
C LEU A 16 11.41 -31.91 12.25
N ASP A 17 11.93 -32.45 11.14
CA ASP A 17 12.72 -31.64 10.18
C ASP A 17 11.86 -30.84 9.19
N ASP A 18 10.61 -31.24 8.94
CA ASP A 18 9.75 -30.54 7.96
C ASP A 18 9.03 -29.30 8.57
N ARG A 19 9.07 -29.13 9.89
CA ARG A 19 8.57 -27.91 10.56
C ARG A 19 9.58 -26.75 10.53
N SER A 20 10.85 -27.02 10.26
CA SER A 20 11.92 -26.01 10.27
C SER A 20 12.25 -25.45 8.87
N ARG A 21 11.51 -25.86 7.84
CA ARG A 21 11.75 -25.47 6.43
C ARG A 21 10.65 -24.58 5.83
N ARG A 22 9.81 -23.95 6.66
CA ARG A 22 8.96 -22.85 6.19
C ARG A 22 9.70 -21.52 6.38
N PRO A 23 9.89 -20.72 5.31
CA PRO A 23 10.62 -19.48 5.41
C PRO A 23 9.98 -18.50 6.41
N ASP A 24 10.72 -18.18 7.48
CA ASP A 24 10.24 -17.37 8.60
C ASP A 24 9.96 -15.90 8.25
N TRP A 25 10.31 -15.48 7.03
CA TRP A 25 9.94 -14.17 6.48
C TRP A 25 8.44 -14.05 6.15
N PHE A 26 7.73 -15.17 6.03
CA PHE A 26 6.27 -15.20 5.83
C PHE A 26 5.48 -14.97 7.13
N HIS A 27 6.14 -15.00 8.30
CA HIS A 27 5.55 -14.58 9.57
C HIS A 27 5.54 -13.05 9.62
N ARG A 28 4.36 -12.49 9.32
CA ARG A 28 3.95 -11.07 9.22
C ARG A 28 4.20 -10.22 10.48
N GLY A 29 5.42 -10.23 11.03
CA GLY A 29 5.77 -9.59 12.30
C GLY A 29 6.91 -8.57 12.22
N HIS A 30 7.51 -8.33 11.04
CA HIS A 30 8.63 -7.41 10.98
C HIS A 30 8.14 -5.95 11.15
N PRO A 31 8.58 -5.23 12.21
CA PRO A 31 7.94 -3.98 12.66
C PRO A 31 8.01 -2.83 11.66
N VAL A 32 8.85 -2.94 10.62
CA VAL A 32 8.99 -1.94 9.55
C VAL A 32 8.13 -2.22 8.32
N PHE A 33 7.56 -3.43 8.15
CA PHE A 33 6.79 -3.76 6.95
C PHE A 33 5.50 -2.96 6.86
N PHE A 34 4.70 -2.89 7.94
CA PHE A 34 3.44 -2.14 7.97
C PHE A 34 3.63 -0.64 7.69
N PRO A 35 4.60 0.05 8.33
CA PRO A 35 4.95 1.41 7.95
C PRO A 35 5.32 1.59 6.47
N LEU A 36 6.21 0.73 5.96
CA LEU A 36 6.73 0.85 4.60
C LEU A 36 5.64 0.59 3.56
N ALA A 37 4.87 -0.49 3.76
CA ALA A 37 3.72 -0.82 2.92
C ALA A 37 2.68 0.29 2.92
N GLY A 38 2.39 0.87 4.09
CA GLY A 38 1.51 2.04 4.20
C GLY A 38 2.01 3.20 3.36
N PHE A 39 3.27 3.61 3.56
CA PHE A 39 3.90 4.70 2.82
C PHE A 39 3.83 4.51 1.30
N PHE A 40 4.31 3.37 0.79
CA PHE A 40 4.28 3.08 -0.64
C PHE A 40 2.85 3.00 -1.20
N THR A 41 1.94 2.41 -0.44
CA THR A 41 0.52 2.39 -0.80
C THR A 41 -0.01 3.81 -0.94
N GLY A 42 0.32 4.72 0.00
CA GLY A 42 -0.03 6.13 -0.07
C GLY A 42 0.46 6.81 -1.35
N MET A 43 1.73 6.59 -1.71
CA MET A 43 2.31 7.15 -2.94
C MET A 43 1.61 6.63 -4.20
N VAL A 44 1.45 5.30 -4.31
CA VAL A 44 0.77 4.67 -5.45
C VAL A 44 -0.65 5.21 -5.58
N ALA A 45 -1.33 5.36 -4.45
CA ALA A 45 -2.71 5.78 -4.44
C ALA A 45 -2.84 7.23 -4.98
N VAL A 46 -1.98 8.18 -4.58
CA VAL A 46 -1.98 9.55 -5.12
C VAL A 46 -1.67 9.62 -6.62
N ILE A 47 -0.84 8.71 -7.13
CA ILE A 47 -0.47 8.70 -8.55
C ILE A 47 -1.57 8.04 -9.40
N VAL A 48 -2.01 6.85 -8.99
CA VAL A 48 -2.84 5.98 -9.82
C VAL A 48 -4.31 6.37 -9.74
N VAL A 49 -4.82 6.66 -8.54
CA VAL A 49 -6.28 6.84 -8.36
C VAL A 49 -6.81 8.07 -9.09
N PRO A 50 -6.20 9.27 -9.01
CA PRO A 50 -6.68 10.42 -9.77
C PRO A 50 -6.62 10.22 -11.28
N GLY A 51 -5.53 9.61 -11.78
CA GLY A 51 -5.36 9.31 -13.20
C GLY A 51 -6.42 8.33 -13.70
N LEU A 52 -6.64 7.25 -12.94
CA LEU A 52 -7.63 6.23 -13.29
C LEU A 52 -9.06 6.79 -13.21
N TYR A 53 -9.37 7.55 -12.17
CA TYR A 53 -10.67 8.20 -11.99
C TYR A 53 -10.99 9.13 -13.16
N ALA A 54 -10.05 10.02 -13.53
CA ALA A 54 -10.22 10.92 -14.67
C ALA A 54 -10.35 10.14 -15.99
N ALA A 55 -9.56 9.08 -16.19
CA ALA A 55 -9.63 8.25 -17.38
C ALA A 55 -10.98 7.55 -17.53
N ILE A 56 -11.51 6.97 -16.45
CA ILE A 56 -12.82 6.30 -16.43
C ILE A 56 -13.94 7.30 -16.74
N ILE A 57 -13.96 8.46 -16.09
CA ILE A 57 -15.00 9.46 -16.34
C ILE A 57 -14.91 10.00 -17.76
N LYS A 58 -13.69 10.26 -18.24
CA LYS A 58 -13.48 10.70 -19.63
C LYS A 58 -14.05 9.68 -20.61
N TRP A 59 -13.86 8.40 -20.34
CA TRP A 59 -14.33 7.31 -21.20
C TRP A 59 -15.85 7.15 -21.18
N VAL A 60 -16.50 7.27 -20.02
CA VAL A 60 -17.95 7.03 -19.87
C VAL A 60 -18.80 8.27 -20.12
N ALA A 61 -18.37 9.44 -19.63
CA ALA A 61 -19.17 10.66 -19.56
C ALA A 61 -18.59 11.85 -20.33
N GLY A 62 -17.41 11.69 -20.95
CA GLY A 62 -16.75 12.73 -21.74
C GLY A 62 -16.04 13.81 -20.91
N TYR A 63 -15.25 14.65 -21.59
CA TYR A 63 -14.28 15.55 -20.96
C TYR A 63 -14.92 16.62 -20.05
N LYS A 64 -16.03 17.24 -20.46
CA LYS A 64 -16.73 18.27 -19.65
C LYS A 64 -17.13 17.74 -18.27
N ARG A 65 -17.55 16.47 -18.19
CA ARG A 65 -17.96 15.86 -16.93
C ARG A 65 -16.78 15.50 -16.04
N VAL A 66 -15.59 15.28 -16.60
CA VAL A 66 -14.37 15.06 -15.82
C VAL A 66 -14.06 16.26 -14.96
N GLU A 67 -14.05 17.47 -15.53
CA GLU A 67 -13.68 18.68 -14.79
C GLU A 67 -14.64 18.95 -13.63
N GLU A 68 -15.94 18.78 -13.86
CA GLU A 68 -16.97 18.94 -12.82
C GLU A 68 -16.84 17.89 -11.70
N LEU A 69 -16.49 16.65 -12.06
CA LEU A 69 -16.42 15.53 -11.11
C LEU A 69 -15.04 15.32 -10.51
N PHE A 70 -14.00 15.96 -11.05
CA PHE A 70 -12.61 15.80 -10.60
C PHE A 70 -12.42 16.10 -9.11
N PRO A 71 -13.05 17.15 -8.52
CA PRO A 71 -12.89 17.44 -7.09
C PRO A 71 -13.31 16.29 -6.16
N PHE A 72 -14.23 15.42 -6.60
CA PHE A 72 -14.63 14.25 -5.81
C PHE A 72 -13.52 13.21 -5.65
N VAL A 73 -12.42 13.29 -6.39
CA VAL A 73 -11.22 12.47 -6.14
C VAL A 73 -10.71 12.66 -4.71
N LEU A 74 -10.94 13.83 -4.10
CA LEU A 74 -10.57 14.09 -2.70
C LEU A 74 -11.30 13.19 -1.71
N LEU A 75 -12.45 12.61 -2.08
CA LEU A 75 -13.14 11.62 -1.24
C LEU A 75 -12.29 10.37 -1.02
N MET A 76 -11.30 10.12 -1.87
CA MET A 76 -10.30 9.09 -1.65
C MET A 76 -9.60 9.24 -0.27
N PHE A 77 -9.40 10.47 0.24
CA PHE A 77 -8.80 10.71 1.55
C PHE A 77 -9.64 10.16 2.71
N VAL A 78 -10.93 9.87 2.49
CA VAL A 78 -11.76 9.20 3.50
C VAL A 78 -11.21 7.83 3.87
N VAL A 79 -10.61 7.09 2.91
CA VAL A 79 -10.01 5.77 3.16
C VAL A 79 -8.86 5.84 4.18
N PRO A 80 -7.77 6.60 3.95
CA PRO A 80 -6.67 6.67 4.90
C PRO A 80 -7.08 7.32 6.22
N ILE A 81 -8.02 8.28 6.23
CA ILE A 81 -8.56 8.87 7.47
C ILE A 81 -9.35 7.82 8.26
N GLY A 82 -10.20 7.03 7.59
CA GLY A 82 -10.96 5.94 8.21
C GLY A 82 -10.04 4.87 8.82
N LEU A 83 -8.92 4.56 8.17
CA LEU A 83 -7.91 3.64 8.71
C LEU A 83 -7.21 4.13 9.98
N LEU A 84 -7.33 5.42 10.34
CA LEU A 84 -6.82 5.95 11.60
C LEU A 84 -7.73 5.63 12.80
N VAL A 85 -8.99 5.26 12.58
CA VAL A 85 -9.95 4.99 13.66
C VAL A 85 -9.62 3.68 14.39
N PRO A 86 -9.40 2.54 13.71
CA PRO A 86 -9.03 1.30 14.39
C PRO A 86 -7.59 1.35 14.90
N GLN A 87 -7.40 1.03 16.19
CA GLN A 87 -6.08 0.99 16.84
C GLN A 87 -5.08 0.06 16.11
N HIS A 88 -5.58 -1.04 15.52
CA HIS A 88 -4.76 -2.03 14.83
C HIS A 88 -4.22 -1.55 13.45
N THR A 89 -4.94 -0.67 12.75
CA THR A 89 -4.53 -0.13 11.43
C THR A 89 -3.90 1.25 11.52
N ARG A 90 -3.96 1.91 12.68
CA ARG A 90 -3.53 3.31 12.85
C ARG A 90 -2.08 3.56 12.42
N ARG A 91 -1.18 2.60 12.66
CA ARG A 91 0.22 2.71 12.23
C ARG A 91 0.30 2.71 10.70
N PHE A 92 -0.32 1.75 10.04
CA PHE A 92 -0.39 1.68 8.57
C PHE A 92 -1.02 2.96 7.97
N GLY A 93 -2.19 3.37 8.47
CA GLY A 93 -2.90 4.56 7.99
C GLY A 93 -2.08 5.85 8.13
N ARG A 94 -1.33 6.01 9.24
CA ARG A 94 -0.45 7.17 9.44
C ARG A 94 0.69 7.22 8.42
N TYR A 95 1.34 6.10 8.13
CA TYR A 95 2.41 6.07 7.14
C TYR A 95 1.86 6.19 5.70
N MET A 96 0.66 5.68 5.44
CA MET A 96 -0.05 5.90 4.19
C MET A 96 -0.32 7.39 3.95
N LEU A 97 -0.84 8.11 4.95
CA LEU A 97 -1.00 9.56 4.86
C LEU A 97 0.33 10.27 4.64
N LEU A 98 1.41 9.86 5.32
CA LEU A 98 2.73 10.44 5.09
C LEU A 98 3.19 10.25 3.63
N GLY A 99 3.02 9.05 3.07
CA GLY A 99 3.32 8.79 1.67
C GLY A 99 2.53 9.69 0.73
N MET A 100 1.22 9.81 0.98
CA MET A 100 0.34 10.67 0.20
C MET A 100 0.78 12.14 0.25
N VAL A 101 0.97 12.68 1.46
CA VAL A 101 1.37 14.07 1.67
C VAL A 101 2.72 14.36 1.03
N ALA A 102 3.70 13.46 1.20
CA ALA A 102 5.00 13.59 0.56
C ALA A 102 4.89 13.64 -0.97
N THR A 103 4.11 12.74 -1.58
CA THR A 103 3.88 12.76 -3.03
C THR A 103 3.20 14.04 -3.49
N VAL A 104 2.16 14.50 -2.80
CA VAL A 104 1.46 15.75 -3.13
C VAL A 104 2.42 16.93 -3.07
N LEU A 105 3.23 17.05 -2.02
CA LEU A 105 4.22 18.12 -1.88
C LEU A 105 5.24 18.09 -3.02
N VAL A 106 5.74 16.91 -3.38
CA VAL A 106 6.70 16.77 -4.49
C VAL A 106 6.05 17.15 -5.82
N VAL A 107 4.85 16.66 -6.12
CA VAL A 107 4.16 16.95 -7.38
C VAL A 107 3.83 18.44 -7.51
N VAL A 108 3.28 19.05 -6.46
CA VAL A 108 2.97 20.48 -6.45
C VAL A 108 4.24 21.31 -6.54
N GLY A 109 5.29 20.95 -5.78
CA GLY A 109 6.56 21.67 -5.78
C GLY A 109 7.25 21.64 -7.15
N VAL A 110 7.34 20.46 -7.77
CA VAL A 110 7.90 20.31 -9.11
C VAL A 110 7.04 21.05 -10.13
N GLY A 111 5.71 20.87 -10.09
CA GLY A 111 4.79 21.55 -11.00
C GLY A 111 4.89 23.07 -10.93
N ALA A 112 4.89 23.63 -9.72
CA ALA A 112 5.03 25.07 -9.50
C ALA A 112 6.41 25.57 -9.99
N THR A 113 7.48 24.83 -9.73
CA THR A 113 8.83 25.19 -10.19
C THR A 113 8.91 25.21 -11.72
N VAL A 114 8.33 24.20 -12.38
CA VAL A 114 8.28 24.14 -13.85
C VAL A 114 7.48 25.30 -14.42
N VAL A 115 6.29 25.58 -13.87
CA VAL A 115 5.46 26.71 -14.32
C VAL A 115 6.20 28.03 -14.14
N TRP A 116 6.83 28.23 -12.99
CA TRP A 116 7.65 29.42 -12.73
C TRP A 116 8.78 29.55 -13.76
N PHE A 117 9.50 28.46 -14.02
CA PHE A 117 10.59 28.44 -15.00
C PHE A 117 10.13 28.75 -16.43
N LEU A 118 8.96 28.22 -16.84
CA LEU A 118 8.38 28.51 -18.15
C LEU A 118 7.98 29.99 -18.28
N LEU A 119 7.28 30.52 -17.28
CA LEU A 119 6.88 31.94 -17.26
C LEU A 119 8.09 32.89 -17.32
N ASN A 120 9.20 32.51 -16.66
CA ASN A 120 10.42 33.32 -16.62
C ASN A 120 11.30 33.17 -17.86
N LYS A 121 11.00 32.20 -18.74
CA LYS A 121 11.64 32.04 -20.06
C LYS A 121 10.85 32.68 -21.20
N ASP A 122 9.53 32.77 -21.04
CA ASP A 122 8.63 33.39 -22.02
C ASP A 122 8.50 34.92 -21.83
N ALA A 123 8.98 35.46 -20.70
CA ALA A 123 9.13 36.89 -20.41
C ALA A 123 10.51 37.43 -20.83
#